data_AF-A0A0R2Y1M5-F1
#
_entry.id   AF-A0A0R2Y1M5-F1
#
_cell.length_a   1.000
_cell.length_b   1.000
_cell.length_c   1.000
_cell.angle_alpha   90.00
_cell.angle_beta   90.00
_cell.angle_gamma   90.00
#
_symmetry.space_group_name_H-M   'P 1'
#
loop_
_entity.id
_entity.type
_entity.pdbx_description
1 polymer ?
#
loop_
_entity_poly.entity_id
_entity_poly.type
_entity_poly.pdbx_seq_one_letter_code
_entity_poly.pdbx_strand_id
1 'polypeptide(L)' 'MSEALKAIATTGNLSYNRLAPDSQRGVAGAIALELILGAVSSGKPHDLETELGRLSLYVDQIQEALKAK' A
#
# COMPACT_ATOMS: atom_id res chain seq x y z
N MET A 1 3.09 1.84 13.60
CA MET A 1 2.02 2.22 12.65
C MET A 1 2.61 3.32 11.77
N SER A 2 2.94 3.02 10.51
CA SER A 2 3.61 4.04 9.67
C SER A 2 2.68 5.21 9.33
N GLU A 3 3.31 6.29 8.90
CA GLU A 3 2.65 7.50 8.43
C GLU A 3 1.72 7.25 7.23
N ALA A 4 1.92 6.20 6.43
CA ALA A 4 1.04 5.88 5.29
C ALA A 4 -0.31 5.31 5.74
N LEU A 5 -0.29 4.35 6.66
CA LEU A 5 -1.50 3.81 7.29
C LEU A 5 -2.22 4.88 8.13
N LYS A 6 -1.46 5.73 8.84
CA LYS A 6 -2.04 6.91 9.51
C LYS A 6 -2.64 7.89 8.53
N ALA A 7 -1.98 8.17 7.40
CA ALA A 7 -2.50 9.08 6.39
C ALA A 7 -3.86 8.57 5.91
N ILE A 8 -4.04 7.29 5.63
CA ILE A 8 -5.33 6.74 5.19
C ILE A 8 -6.38 6.78 6.31
N ALA A 9 -5.99 6.36 7.52
CA ALA A 9 -6.86 6.38 8.69
C ALA A 9 -7.34 7.80 9.04
N THR A 10 -6.50 8.82 8.80
CA THR A 10 -6.79 10.23 9.10
C THR A 10 -7.50 10.94 7.94
N THR A 11 -7.16 10.58 6.71
CA THR A 11 -7.66 11.22 5.48
C THR A 11 -9.10 10.73 5.18
N GLY A 12 -9.44 9.49 5.52
CA GLY A 12 -10.75 8.92 5.25
C GLY A 12 -11.01 8.73 3.75
N ASN A 13 -11.90 7.80 3.41
CA ASN A 13 -12.18 7.39 2.02
C ASN A 13 -12.51 8.59 1.09
N LEU A 14 -13.20 9.61 1.61
CA LEU A 14 -13.55 10.83 0.88
C LEU A 14 -12.36 11.68 0.45
N SER A 15 -11.31 11.75 1.27
CA SER A 15 -10.15 12.59 0.94
C SER A 15 -9.14 11.82 0.10
N TYR A 16 -9.06 10.48 0.23
CA TYR A 16 -8.28 9.65 -0.71
C TYR A 16 -8.82 9.76 -2.14
N ASN A 17 -10.15 9.69 -2.32
CA ASN A 17 -10.78 9.86 -3.63
C ASN A 17 -10.61 11.26 -4.23
N ARG A 18 -10.22 12.26 -3.44
CA ARG A 18 -9.92 13.62 -3.90
C ARG A 18 -8.46 13.84 -4.28
N LEU A 19 -7.58 12.89 -3.96
CA LEU A 19 -6.19 12.95 -4.38
C LEU A 19 -6.07 12.78 -5.89
N ALA A 20 -5.05 13.41 -6.49
CA ALA A 20 -4.69 13.15 -7.88
C ALA A 20 -4.36 11.65 -8.06
N PRO A 21 -4.63 11.05 -9.24
CA PRO A 21 -4.39 9.62 -9.48
C PRO A 21 -2.97 9.17 -9.15
N ASP A 22 -1.96 9.98 -9.46
CA ASP A 22 -0.56 9.69 -9.13
C ASP A 22 -0.31 9.69 -7.62
N SER A 23 -0.97 10.58 -6.88
CA SER A 23 -0.88 10.63 -5.42
C SER A 23 -1.59 9.44 -4.77
N GLN A 24 -2.73 8.99 -5.32
CA GLN A 24 -3.41 7.77 -4.88
C GLN A 24 -2.51 6.54 -5.04
N ARG A 25 -1.87 6.43 -6.22
CA ARG A 25 -0.92 5.35 -6.51
C ARG A 25 0.30 5.40 -5.60
N GLY A 26 0.80 6.59 -5.28
CA GLY A 26 1.89 6.78 -4.31
C GLY A 26 1.53 6.29 -2.90
N VAL A 27 0.31 6.59 -2.44
CA VAL A 27 -0.22 6.10 -1.15
C VAL A 27 -0.35 4.58 -1.15
N ALA A 28 -0.93 3.99 -2.21
CA ALA A 28 -1.00 2.54 -2.36
C ALA A 28 0.39 1.87 -2.43
N GLY A 29 1.35 2.53 -3.10
CA GLY A 29 2.79 2.17 -3.13
C GLY A 29 3.43 2.10 -1.74
N ALA A 30 3.20 3.12 -0.92
CA ALA A 30 3.73 3.16 0.43
C ALA A 30 3.17 2.02 1.31
N ILE A 31 1.88 1.71 1.19
CA ILE A 31 1.27 0.57 1.90
C ILE A 31 1.85 -0.76 1.41
N ALA A 32 1.97 -0.93 0.08
CA ALA A 32 2.49 -2.16 -0.49
C ALA A 32 3.92 -2.46 0.01
N LEU A 33 4.77 -1.43 0.07
CA LEU A 33 6.11 -1.55 0.64
C LEU A 33 6.08 -1.91 2.12
N GLU A 34 5.17 -1.35 2.90
CA GLU A 34 5.03 -1.68 4.32
C GLU A 34 4.56 -3.13 4.53
N LEU A 35 3.65 -3.63 3.68
CA LEU A 35 3.24 -5.03 3.70
C LEU A 35 4.40 -5.97 3.39
N ILE A 36 5.19 -5.67 2.36
CA ILE A 36 6.40 -6.43 2.02
C ILE A 36 7.38 -6.40 3.20
N LEU A 37 7.62 -5.22 3.78
CA LEU A 37 8.55 -5.08 4.89
C LEU A 37 8.08 -5.87 6.13
N GLY A 38 6.77 -5.86 6.40
CA GLY A 38 6.15 -6.67 7.46
C GLY A 38 6.25 -8.18 7.19
N ALA A 39 6.04 -8.60 5.94
CA ALA A 39 6.17 -9.99 5.52
C ALA A 39 7.61 -10.50 5.68
N VAL A 40 8.60 -9.72 5.22
CA VAL A 40 10.03 -10.01 5.35
C VAL A 40 10.46 -10.03 6.82
N SER A 41 9.95 -9.08 7.63
CA SER A 41 10.26 -9.01 9.07
C SER A 41 9.61 -10.13 9.89
N SER A 42 8.60 -10.82 9.36
CA SER A 42 7.87 -11.89 10.06
C SER A 42 8.64 -13.23 10.16
N GLY A 43 9.84 -13.32 9.59
CA GLY A 43 10.69 -14.50 9.66
C GLY A 43 10.25 -15.66 8.77
N LYS A 44 9.21 -15.47 7.93
CA LYS A 44 8.89 -16.40 6.84
C LYS A 44 9.94 -16.26 5.73
N PRO A 45 10.30 -17.35 5.04
CA PRO A 45 11.16 -17.29 3.86
C PRO A 45 10.40 -16.59 2.73
N HIS A 46 10.39 -15.27 2.75
CA HIS A 46 9.97 -14.43 1.64
C HIS A 46 11.20 -14.06 0.86
N ASP A 47 11.24 -14.46 -0.41
CA ASP A 47 12.21 -13.96 -1.36
C ASP A 47 11.87 -12.50 -1.67
N LEU A 48 12.68 -11.58 -1.13
CA LEU A 48 12.50 -10.14 -1.28
C LEU A 48 12.45 -9.74 -2.76
N GLU A 49 13.20 -10.43 -3.64
CA GLU A 49 13.20 -10.16 -5.06
C GLU A 49 11.84 -10.48 -5.69
N THR A 50 11.27 -11.63 -5.33
CA THR A 50 9.91 -12.02 -5.73
C THR A 50 8.86 -11.04 -5.20
N GLU A 51 8.97 -10.59 -3.94
CA GLU A 51 8.01 -9.66 -3.34
C GLU A 51 8.08 -8.26 -3.98
N LEU A 52 9.28 -7.77 -4.27
CA LEU A 52 9.48 -6.51 -5.00
C LEU A 52 9.02 -6.62 -6.46
N GLY A 53 9.18 -7.78 -7.10
CA GLY A 53 8.61 -8.05 -8.43
C GLY A 53 7.08 -8.03 -8.45
N ARG A 54 6.44 -8.32 -7.31
CA ARG A 54 4.98 -8.24 -7.11
C ARG A 54 4.50 -6.88 -6.61
N LEU A 55 5.39 -5.92 -6.40
CA LEU A 55 5.03 -4.61 -5.84
C LEU A 55 3.90 -3.94 -6.62
N SER A 56 3.98 -3.90 -7.96
CA SER A 56 2.92 -3.28 -8.79
C SER A 56 1.57 -3.98 -8.60
N LEU A 57 1.56 -5.31 -8.47
CA LEU A 57 0.34 -6.08 -8.22
C LEU A 57 -0.27 -5.69 -6.87
N TYR A 58 0.54 -5.57 -5.82
CA TYR A 58 0.07 -5.13 -4.52
C TYR A 58 -0.47 -3.71 -4.54
N VAL A 59 0.20 -2.80 -5.26
CA VAL A 59 -0.29 -1.42 -5.45
C VAL A 59 -1.65 -1.41 -6.13
N ASP A 60 -1.82 -2.17 -7.21
CA ASP A 60 -3.10 -2.22 -7.94
C ASP A 60 -4.21 -2.82 -7.05
N GLN A 61 -3.93 -3.90 -6.32
CA GLN A 61 -4.88 -4.53 -5.40
C GLN A 61 -5.30 -3.60 -4.25
N ILE A 62 -4.34 -2.89 -3.65
CA ILE A 62 -4.60 -1.91 -2.59
C ILE A 62 -5.39 -0.74 -3.14
N GLN A 63 -5.04 -0.25 -4.32
CA GLN A 63 -5.75 0.87 -4.95
C GLN A 63 -7.20 0.49 -5.24
N GLU A 64 -7.48 -0.74 -5.70
CA GLU A 64 -8.84 -1.25 -5.84
C GLU A 64 -9.56 -1.40 -4.51
N ALA A 65 -8.87 -1.93 -3.48
CA ALA A 65 -9.45 -2.06 -2.14
C ALA A 65 -9.81 -0.69 -1.52
N LEU A 66 -9.01 0.35 -1.77
CA LEU A 66 -9.27 1.72 -1.31
C LEU A 66 -10.37 2.43 -2.09
N LYS A 67 -10.70 1.96 -3.31
CA LYS A 67 -11.87 2.42 -4.06
C LYS A 67 -13.15 1.73 -3.59
N ALA A 68 -13.05 0.48 -3.12
CA ALA A 68 -14.16 -0.26 -2.53
C ALA A 68 -14.56 0.37 -1.18
N LYS A 69 -15.87 0.48 -0.96
CA LYS A 69 -16.50 1.30 0.09
C LYS A 69 -16.22 0.85 1.52
#